data_AF-A0A318CVE0-F1
#
_entry.id   AF-A0A318CVE0-F1
#
_cell.length_a   1.000
_cell.length_b   1.000
_cell.length_c   1.000
_cell.angle_alpha   90.00
_cell.angle_beta   90.00
_cell.angle_gamma   90.00
#
_symmetry.space_group_name_H-M   'P 1'
#
loop_
_entity.id
_entity.type
_entity.pdbx_description
1 polymer ?
#
loop_
_entity_poly.entity_id
_entity_poly.type
_entity_poly.pdbx_seq_one_letter_code
_entity_poly.pdbx_strand_id
1 'polypeptide(L)' 'VVLMAIEILKGATMPILECAWYKKSDATFSDVIALVRRHIWSTRYFVNSSKDPEFSYFHDDFLDVLLDQVCYAA' A
#
# COMPACT_ATOMS: atom_id res chain seq x y z
N VAL A 1 -5.94 -4.02 12.29
CA VAL A 1 -6.09 -4.05 10.82
C VAL A 1 -7.38 -3.34 10.39
N VAL A 2 -8.58 -3.86 10.71
CA VAL A 2 -9.85 -3.30 10.22
C VAL A 2 -10.11 -1.84 10.64
N LEU A 3 -9.94 -1.49 11.93
CA LEU A 3 -10.13 -0.10 12.39
C LEU A 3 -9.18 0.89 11.69
N MET A 4 -7.94 0.47 11.46
CA MET A 4 -6.97 1.29 10.75
C MET A 4 -7.33 1.45 9.28
N ALA A 5 -7.82 0.40 8.63
CA ALA A 5 -8.32 0.49 7.26
C ALA A 5 -9.51 1.46 7.13
N ILE A 6 -10.44 1.44 8.09
CA ILE A 6 -11.56 2.40 8.15
C ILE A 6 -11.02 3.84 8.24
N GLU A 7 -10.05 4.07 9.12
CA GLU A 7 -9.45 5.39 9.29
C GLU A 7 -8.63 5.85 8.08
N ILE A 8 -7.96 4.93 7.37
CA ILE A 8 -7.22 5.23 6.14
C ILE A 8 -8.20 5.61 5.02
N LEU A 9 -9.30 4.86 4.88
CA LEU A 9 -10.24 5.06 3.79
C LEU A 9 -11.07 6.33 3.96
N LYS A 10 -11.47 6.72 5.19
CA LYS A 10 -12.30 7.92 5.45
C LYS A 10 -13.53 8.06 4.54
N GLY A 11 -14.11 6.92 4.13
CA GLY A 11 -15.25 6.87 3.19
C GLY A 11 -14.87 6.79 1.70
N ALA A 12 -13.58 6.76 1.37
CA ALA A 12 -13.10 6.39 0.05
C ALA A 12 -13.32 4.91 -0.26
N THR A 13 -13.40 4.59 -1.55
CA THR A 13 -13.56 3.22 -2.02
C THR A 13 -12.30 2.40 -1.79
N MET A 14 -12.47 1.20 -1.25
CA MET A 14 -11.39 0.25 -1.09
C MET A 14 -10.87 -0.18 -2.48
N PRO A 15 -9.56 -0.13 -2.74
CA PRO A 15 -9.02 -0.70 -3.98
C PRO A 15 -9.20 -2.22 -3.97
N ILE A 16 -9.88 -2.73 -5.00
CA ILE A 16 -10.04 -4.16 -5.24
C ILE A 16 -9.00 -4.55 -6.29
N LEU A 17 -8.03 -5.36 -5.90
CA LEU A 17 -7.08 -5.91 -6.86
C LEU A 17 -7.66 -7.10 -7.60
N GLU A 18 -7.44 -7.12 -8.92
CA GLU A 18 -7.74 -8.28 -9.73
C GLU A 18 -6.83 -9.46 -9.37
N CYS A 19 -7.37 -10.66 -9.48
CA CYS A 19 -6.62 -11.89 -9.35
C CYS A 19 -6.64 -12.63 -10.68
N ALA A 20 -5.54 -13.28 -11.02
CA ALA A 20 -5.41 -13.98 -12.31
C ALA A 20 -6.42 -15.13 -12.48
N TRP A 21 -6.92 -15.70 -11.37
CA TRP A 21 -7.73 -16.91 -11.39
C TRP A 21 -9.24 -16.65 -11.26
N TYR A 22 -9.63 -15.46 -10.78
CA TYR A 22 -11.04 -15.08 -10.64
C TYR A 22 -11.19 -13.57 -10.46
N LYS A 23 -12.34 -13.04 -10.87
CA LYS A 23 -12.71 -11.65 -10.61
C LYS A 23 -13.30 -11.53 -9.21
N LYS A 24 -12.74 -10.62 -8.41
CA LYS A 24 -13.31 -10.25 -7.11
C LYS A 24 -14.46 -9.26 -7.33
N SER A 25 -15.62 -9.53 -6.74
CA SER A 25 -16.73 -8.56 -6.68
C SER A 25 -16.50 -7.50 -5.62
N ASP A 26 -15.87 -7.90 -4.51
CA ASP A 26 -15.69 -7.10 -3.31
C ASP A 26 -14.27 -7.23 -2.77
N ALA A 27 -13.83 -6.23 -2.00
CA ALA A 27 -12.56 -6.27 -1.32
C ALA A 27 -12.55 -7.38 -0.27
N THR A 28 -11.47 -8.17 -0.27
CA THR A 28 -11.25 -9.25 0.69
C THR A 28 -10.41 -8.78 1.86
N PHE A 29 -10.34 -9.59 2.92
CA PHE A 29 -9.42 -9.32 4.03
C PHE A 29 -7.95 -9.18 3.58
N SER A 30 -7.55 -9.90 2.52
CA SER A 30 -6.21 -9.78 1.93
C SER A 30 -5.96 -8.39 1.35
N ASP A 31 -6.95 -7.83 0.66
CA ASP A 31 -6.86 -6.47 0.13
C ASP A 31 -6.77 -5.46 1.28
N VAL A 32 -7.55 -5.66 2.35
CA VAL A 32 -7.57 -4.80 3.54
C VAL A 32 -6.21 -4.82 4.27
N ILE A 33 -5.61 -5.99 4.47
CA ILE A 33 -4.31 -6.07 5.15
C ILE A 33 -3.18 -5.50 4.28
N ALA A 34 -3.24 -5.66 2.96
CA ALA A 34 -2.28 -5.05 2.04
C ALA A 34 -2.33 -3.51 2.08
N LEU A 35 -3.53 -2.91 2.09
CA LEU A 35 -3.71 -1.46 2.27
C LEU A 35 -3.07 -0.96 3.58
N VAL A 36 -3.33 -1.67 4.67
CA VAL A 36 -2.78 -1.32 5.98
C VAL A 36 -1.26 -1.44 5.98
N ARG A 37 -0.69 -2.49 5.36
CA ARG A 37 0.77 -2.64 5.21
C ARG A 37 1.38 -1.52 4.40
N ARG A 38 0.78 -1.18 3.26
CA ARG A 38 1.20 -0.08 2.39
C ARG A 38 1.29 1.23 3.18
N HIS A 39 0.26 1.53 3.98
CA HIS A 39 0.21 2.74 4.80
C HIS A 39 1.28 2.76 5.91
N ILE A 40 1.46 1.65 6.63
CA ILE A 40 2.47 1.56 7.69
C ILE A 40 3.87 1.69 7.11
N TRP A 41 4.14 0.98 6.01
CA TRP A 41 5.46 0.93 5.43
C TRP A 41 5.81 2.23 4.71
N SER A 42 4.91 2.81 3.92
CA SER A 42 5.15 4.13 3.31
C SER A 42 5.47 5.19 4.38
N THR A 43 4.75 5.18 5.50
CA THR A 43 5.02 6.10 6.61
C THR A 43 6.37 5.81 7.29
N ARG A 44 6.81 4.55 7.32
CA ARG A 44 8.04 4.12 8.01
C ARG A 44 9.31 4.17 7.16
N TYR A 45 9.22 4.12 5.83
CA TYR A 45 10.36 4.30 4.93
C TYR A 45 11.03 5.67 5.10
N PHE A 46 10.28 6.70 5.50
CA PHE A 46 10.77 8.07 5.53
C PHE A 46 11.06 8.63 6.92
N VAL A 47 10.93 7.85 8.01
CA VAL A 47 11.16 8.39 9.38
C VAL A 47 12.60 8.89 9.56
N ASN A 48 13.56 8.22 8.93
CA ASN A 48 14.98 8.62 8.94
C ASN A 48 15.48 9.13 7.58
N SER A 49 14.62 9.18 6.56
CA SER A 49 14.98 9.71 5.25
C SER A 49 14.74 11.21 5.24
N SER A 50 15.63 11.98 4.59
CA SER A 50 15.32 13.38 4.30
C SER A 50 14.05 13.46 3.46
N LYS A 51 13.18 14.43 3.76
CA LYS A 51 12.03 14.77 2.93
C LYS A 51 12.46 15.34 1.57
N ASP A 52 13.67 15.88 1.51
CA ASP A 52 14.33 16.38 0.31
C ASP A 52 15.72 15.73 0.25
N PRO A 53 15.82 14.51 -0.27
CA PRO A 53 17.11 13.85 -0.39
C PRO A 53 17.93 14.55 -1.47
N GLU A 54 19.19 14.88 -1.18
CA GLU A 54 20.09 15.49 -2.17
C GLU A 54 20.23 14.63 -3.44
N PHE A 55 20.01 13.32 -3.33
CA PHE A 55 20.02 12.37 -4.44
C PHE A 55 18.97 11.27 -4.23
N SER A 56 18.17 11.00 -5.26
CA SER A 56 17.39 9.76 -5.37
C SER A 56 18.01 8.85 -6.43
N TYR A 57 18.35 7.62 -6.04
CA TYR A 57 18.89 6.61 -6.96
C TYR A 57 17.81 5.95 -7.82
N PHE A 58 16.53 6.10 -7.43
CA PHE A 58 15.39 5.49 -8.10
C PHE A 58 14.31 6.52 -8.34
N HIS A 59 13.50 6.32 -9.39
CA HIS A 59 12.28 7.10 -9.52
C HIS A 59 11.30 6.67 -8.44
N ASP A 60 10.60 7.62 -7.82
CA ASP A 60 9.67 7.33 -6.72
C ASP A 60 8.58 6.33 -7.16
N ASP A 61 8.13 6.41 -8.41
CA ASP A 61 7.17 5.46 -9.00
C ASP A 61 7.66 4.00 -8.94
N PHE A 62 8.97 3.76 -9.08
CA PHE A 62 9.52 2.41 -9.05
C PHE A 62 9.44 1.82 -7.63
N LEU A 63 9.78 2.62 -6.63
CA LEU A 63 9.63 2.20 -5.24
C LEU A 63 8.17 1.97 -4.91
N ASP A 64 7.26 2.84 -5.36
CA ASP A 64 5.83 2.65 -5.13
C ASP A 64 5.30 1.34 -5.70
N VAL A 65 5.67 0.98 -6.94
CA VAL A 65 5.30 -0.31 -7.53
C VAL A 65 5.84 -1.48 -6.71
N LEU A 66 7.11 -1.43 -6.28
CA LEU A 66 7.69 -2.48 -5.44
C LEU A 66 6.98 -2.59 -4.09
N LEU A 67 6.67 -1.46 -3.47
CA LEU A 67 5.94 -1.42 -2.20
C LEU A 67 4.56 -2.04 -2.34
N ASP A 68 3.84 -1.73 -3.42
CA ASP A 68 2.59 -2.39 -3.72
C ASP A 68 2.78 -3.91 -3.81
N GLN A 69 3.70 -4.40 -4.64
CA GLN A 69 3.93 -5.85 -4.80
C GLN A 69 4.26 -6.57 -3.47
N VAL A 70 5.14 -6.00 -2.64
CA VAL A 70 5.51 -6.63 -1.36
C VAL A 70 4.35 -6.57 -0.36
N CYS A 71 3.56 -5.50 -0.34
CA CYS A 71 2.40 -5.40 0.55
C CYS A 71 1.32 -6.46 0.25
N TYR A 72 1.22 -6.92 -1.00
CA TYR A 72 0.32 -7.99 -1.41
C TYR A 72 0.92 -9.39 -1.25
N ALA A 73 2.24 -9.55 -1.34
CA ALA A 73 2.91 -10.86 -1.23
C ALA A 73 3.23 -11.31 0.21
N ALA A 74 3.34 -10.37 1.16
CA ALA A 74 3.63 -10.64 2.57
C ALA A 74 2.42 -11.22 3.33
#